data_AF-A0A6N4AEM1-F1
#
_entry.id   AF-A0A6N4AEM1-F1
#
_cell.length_a   1.000
_cell.length_b   1.000
_cell.length_c   1.000
_cell.angle_alpha   90.00
_cell.angle_beta   90.00
_cell.angle_gamma   90.00
#
_symmetry.space_group_name_H-M   'P 1'
#
loop_
_entity.id
_entity.type
_entity.pdbx_description
1 polymer ?
#
loop_
_entity_poly.entity_id
_entity_poly.type
_entity_poly.pdbx_seq_one_letter_code
_entity_poly.pdbx_strand_id
1 'polypeptide(L)' 'MEKPADFERSTAVFHSVYLQEMFAEKNIKYSKKDPKEVAEKYFLDKLIKRSTKTNHIQSFKYFTDFCEKINNKIS' A
#
# COMPACT_ATOMS: atom_id res chain seq x y z
N MET A 1 -5.90 -11.02 -1.69
CA MET A 1 -7.08 -11.52 -0.98
C MET A 1 -8.26 -11.40 -1.91
N GLU A 2 -8.84 -12.54 -2.26
CA GLU A 2 -10.08 -12.57 -3.02
C GLU A 2 -11.23 -12.14 -2.11
N LYS A 3 -12.19 -11.42 -2.69
CA LYS A 3 -13.40 -11.02 -1.99
C LYS A 3 -14.33 -12.24 -1.88
N PRO A 4 -14.87 -12.57 -0.70
CA PRO A 4 -15.89 -13.62 -0.57
C PRO A 4 -17.10 -13.39 -1.49
N ALA A 5 -17.67 -14.48 -1.99
CA ALA A 5 -18.79 -14.44 -2.93
C ALA A 5 -20.06 -13.82 -2.29
N ASP A 6 -20.26 -14.08 -1.00
CA ASP A 6 -21.36 -13.60 -0.16
C ASP A 6 -21.17 -12.16 0.36
N PHE A 7 -20.01 -11.54 0.13
CA PHE A 7 -19.81 -10.13 0.49
C PHE A 7 -20.50 -9.22 -0.53
N GLU A 8 -21.63 -8.62 -0.13
CA GLU A 8 -22.53 -7.87 -1.00
C GLU A 8 -21.93 -6.58 -1.61
N ARG A 9 -20.91 -5.99 -0.96
CA ARG A 9 -20.31 -4.73 -1.41
C ARG A 9 -19.14 -4.96 -2.38
N SER A 10 -18.63 -3.87 -2.97
CA SER A 10 -17.55 -3.96 -3.95
C SER A 10 -16.24 -4.50 -3.35
N THR A 11 -15.38 -5.06 -4.21
CA THR A 11 -14.02 -5.50 -3.85
C THR A 11 -13.20 -4.41 -3.18
N ALA A 12 -13.36 -3.15 -3.60
CA ALA A 12 -12.68 -2.02 -2.97
C ALA A 12 -13.14 -1.80 -1.52
N VAL A 13 -14.44 -1.97 -1.23
CA VAL A 13 -14.95 -1.90 0.14
C VAL A 13 -14.39 -3.06 0.96
N PHE A 14 -14.45 -4.28 0.42
CA PHE A 14 -13.92 -5.45 1.10
C PHE A 14 -12.44 -5.27 1.48
N HIS A 15 -11.59 -4.85 0.53
CA HIS A 15 -10.17 -4.61 0.79
C HIS A 15 -9.94 -3.47 1.79
N SER A 16 -10.80 -2.45 1.81
CA SER A 16 -10.72 -1.37 2.80
C SER A 16 -11.04 -1.89 4.20
N VAL A 17 -12.09 -2.68 4.37
CA VAL A 17 -12.48 -3.28 5.66
C VAL A 17 -11.38 -4.24 6.12
N TYR A 18 -10.95 -5.16 5.25
CA TYR A 18 -9.86 -6.09 5.55
C TYR A 18 -8.59 -5.37 6.03
N LEU A 19 -8.21 -4.27 5.36
CA LEU A 19 -7.04 -3.48 5.75
C LEU A 19 -7.23 -2.83 7.14
N GLN A 20 -8.43 -2.32 7.42
CA GLN A 20 -8.76 -1.74 8.73
C GLN A 20 -8.67 -2.78 9.84
N GLU A 21 -9.24 -3.97 9.64
CA GLU A 21 -9.16 -5.07 10.62
C GLU A 21 -7.71 -5.51 10.85
N MET A 22 -6.93 -5.68 9.77
CA MET A 22 -5.51 -6.04 9.85
C MET A 22 -4.68 -5.01 10.65
N PHE A 23 -5.02 -3.73 10.57
CA PHE A 23 -4.38 -2.68 11.35
C PHE A 23 -4.90 -2.64 12.80
N ALA A 24 -6.18 -2.89 13.02
CA ALA A 24 -6.78 -2.97 14.35
C ALA A 24 -6.12 -4.05 15.21
N GLU A 25 -5.82 -5.22 14.62
CA GLU A 25 -5.04 -6.31 15.25
C GLU A 25 -3.65 -5.85 15.74
N LYS A 26 -3.13 -4.76 15.19
CA LYS A 26 -1.84 -4.17 15.57
C LYS A 26 -1.99 -2.92 16.45
N ASN A 27 -3.19 -2.63 16.95
CA ASN A 27 -3.55 -1.39 17.64
C ASN A 27 -3.35 -0.12 16.79
N ILE A 28 -3.32 -0.24 15.47
CA ILE A 28 -3.19 0.89 14.54
C ILE A 28 -4.58 1.32 14.09
N LYS A 29 -4.97 2.56 14.42
CA LYS A 29 -6.21 3.15 13.92
C LYS A 29 -5.99 3.73 12.52
N TYR A 30 -6.55 3.09 11.50
CA TYR A 30 -6.45 3.53 10.12
C TYR A 30 -7.79 4.04 9.56
N SER A 31 -7.75 5.23 8.96
CA SER A 31 -8.79 5.68 8.05
C SER A 31 -8.17 6.36 6.83
N LYS A 32 -8.91 6.45 5.71
CA LYS A 32 -8.42 7.17 4.52
C LYS A 32 -8.15 8.65 4.79
N LYS A 33 -8.90 9.26 5.71
CA LYS A 33 -8.75 10.68 6.10
C LYS A 33 -7.60 10.90 7.07
N ASP A 34 -7.29 9.88 7.87
CA ASP A 34 -6.27 9.91 8.91
C ASP A 34 -5.50 8.57 8.90
N PRO A 35 -4.51 8.42 8.01
CA PRO A 35 -3.75 7.19 7.85
C PRO A 35 -2.70 6.98 8.96
N LYS A 36 -2.41 8.00 9.77
CA LYS A 36 -1.44 7.97 10.89
C LYS A 36 -0.13 7.32 10.49
N GLU A 37 0.30 6.32 11.27
CA GLU A 37 1.51 5.53 11.10
C GLU A 37 1.67 4.95 9.69
N VAL A 38 0.57 4.69 8.97
CA VAL A 38 0.60 4.15 7.59
C VAL A 38 1.23 5.12 6.59
N ALA A 39 1.26 6.42 6.91
CA ALA A 39 1.91 7.44 6.09
C ALA A 39 3.40 7.64 6.41
N GLU A 40 3.93 6.94 7.41
CA GLU A 40 5.32 7.07 7.82
C GLU A 40 6.29 6.49 6.79
N LYS A 41 7.51 7.03 6.74
CA LYS A 41 8.54 6.64 5.77
C LYS A 41 8.80 5.14 5.74
N TYR A 42 8.75 4.47 6.90
CA TYR A 42 9.02 3.04 6.97
C TYR A 42 8.01 2.21 6.16
N PHE A 43 6.75 2.65 6.01
CA PHE A 43 5.79 1.98 5.14
C PHE A 43 6.19 2.11 3.68
N LEU A 44 6.56 3.30 3.24
CA LEU A 44 7.05 3.55 1.89
C LEU A 44 8.30 2.69 1.59
N ASP A 45 9.26 2.64 2.51
CA ASP A 45 10.47 1.83 2.36
C ASP A 45 10.15 0.33 2.21
N LYS A 46 9.13 -0.18 2.93
CA LYS A 46 8.66 -1.57 2.77
C LYS A 46 7.97 -1.79 1.42
N LEU A 47 7.23 -0.81 0.90
CA LEU A 47 6.61 -0.87 -0.42
C LEU A 47 7.67 -0.90 -1.54
N ILE A 48 8.69 -0.05 -1.46
CA ILE A 48 9.84 -0.05 -2.40
C ILE A 48 10.57 -1.40 -2.32
N LYS A 49 10.81 -1.91 -1.11
CA LYS A 49 11.42 -3.24 -0.94
C LYS A 49 10.55 -4.36 -1.52
N ARG A 50 9.22 -4.25 -1.45
CA ARG A 50 8.30 -5.25 -2.02
C ARG A 50 8.29 -5.19 -3.55
N SER A 51 8.37 -4.00 -4.13
CA SER A 51 8.35 -3.79 -5.58
C SER A 51 9.58 -4.36 -6.28
N THR A 52 10.71 -4.45 -5.57
CA THR A 52 11.95 -5.07 -6.07
C THR A 52 11.99 -6.59 -5.85
N LYS A 53 11.30 -7.10 -4.82
CA LYS A 53 11.30 -8.54 -4.48
C LYS A 53 10.22 -9.35 -5.16
N THR A 54 9.11 -8.73 -5.57
CA THR A 54 7.93 -9.43 -6.10
C THR A 54 7.37 -8.68 -7.31
N ASN A 55 6.80 -9.39 -8.27
CA ASN A 55 6.14 -8.79 -9.44
C ASN A 55 4.71 -8.29 -9.16
N HIS A 56 4.29 -8.20 -7.88
CA HIS A 56 2.91 -7.88 -7.50
C HIS A 56 2.51 -6.41 -7.72
N ILE A 57 3.49 -5.50 -7.71
CA ILE A 57 3.26 -4.04 -7.75
C ILE A 57 4.19 -3.38 -8.78
N GLN A 58 4.27 -3.97 -9.98
CA GLN A 58 5.22 -3.58 -11.01
C GLN A 58 5.02 -2.12 -11.50
N SER A 59 3.76 -1.65 -11.60
CA SER A 59 3.48 -0.25 -11.95
C SER A 59 4.04 0.72 -10.91
N PHE A 60 3.96 0.38 -9.63
CA PHE A 60 4.59 1.16 -8.56
C PHE A 60 6.12 1.15 -8.68
N LYS A 61 6.73 0.00 -9.03
CA LYS A 61 8.17 -0.06 -9.31
C LYS A 61 8.58 0.88 -10.44
N TYR A 62 7.87 0.87 -11.56
CA TYR A 62 8.17 1.76 -12.69
C TYR A 62 8.09 3.22 -12.31
N PHE A 63 7.12 3.59 -11.47
CA PHE A 63 7.02 4.94 -10.93
C PHE A 63 8.22 5.31 -10.05
N THR A 64 8.62 4.44 -9.12
CA THR A 64 9.77 4.72 -8.24
C THR A 64 11.09 4.78 -9.02
N ASP A 65 11.29 3.88 -9.99
CA ASP A 65 12.45 3.89 -10.89
C ASP A 65 12.52 5.20 -11.70
N PHE A 66 11.36 5.69 -12.16
CA PHE A 66 11.26 6.98 -12.85
C PHE A 66 11.66 8.14 -11.94
N CYS A 67 11.15 8.18 -10.71
CA CYS A 67 11.51 9.21 -9.74
C CYS A 67 13.00 9.22 -9.43
N GLU A 68 13.61 8.05 -9.21
CA GLU A 68 15.07 7.92 -8.98
C GLU A 68 15.87 8.42 -10.19
N LYS A 69 15.46 8.05 -11.41
CA LYS A 69 16.09 8.52 -12.65
C LYS A 69 16.04 10.04 -12.79
N ILE A 70 14.95 10.68 -12.39
CA ILE A 70 14.83 12.14 -12.41
C ILE A 70 15.72 12.76 -11.34
N ASN A 71 15.71 12.22 -10.12
CA ASN A 71 16.53 12.72 -9.02
C ASN A 71 18.03 12.69 -9.35
N ASN A 72 18.52 11.61 -9.97
CA ASN A 72 19.91 11.45 -10.38
C ASN A 72 20.33 12.36 -11.56
N LYS A 73 19.37 12.99 -12.25
CA LYS A 73 19.66 13.95 -13.33
C LYS A 73 19.66 15.40 -12.84
N ILE A 74 19.00 15.67 -11.72
CA ILE A 74 18.87 17.01 -11.14
C ILE A 74 19.92 17.25 -10.05
N SER A 75 20.36 16.17 -9.38
CA SER A 75 21.49 16.19 -8.42
C SER A 75 22.83 16.21 -9.15
#